data_AF-M2SNU9-F1
#
_entry.id   AF-M2SNU9-F1
#
_cell.length_a   1.000
_cell.length_b   1.000
_cell.length_c   1.000
_cell.angle_alpha   90.00
_cell.angle_beta   90.00
_cell.angle_gamma   90.00
#
_symmetry.space_group_name_H-M   'P 1'
#
loop_
_entity.id
_entity.type
_entity.pdbx_description
1 polymer ?
#
loop_
_entity_poly.entity_id
_entity_poly.type
_entity_poly.pdbx_seq_one_letter_code
_entity_poly.pdbx_strand_id
1 'polypeptide(L)'
;MTEKEVSSGQGNFVVRSANATIPTLLSAQALYQIPMKKGGITAHCLNAYSTWQTTLDTPVAYSLDDGASIGTIPNLRNLIQHFLDYGGSRDTQVNAIPPLWVASPEPGSPSVVGSFIQNNCAGLGRYVISDLLLSKFNQSIPSSDLCLYIKTCTIAAFWEPSQHHLAADGGSWVVSTGSLSNMGHGLSKTTRPISADLDSITSLNTPLFSAKMFEDVQSDSTRLAVALATVFSEIPWKEQVQSALGGEQYTVIEIALTRLGYGYETSSISTRLSLIVVMAYCIFAVGYITYMLSSGHTSTAWNSATEIIVLALESKCSEHLYYVSAGINSIKTYQEPVGIRVNDRNQLELVFEHDQSNQLRKLRKIRLNKAY
;
A
#
# COMPACT_ATOMS: atom_id res chain seq x y z
N MET A 1 17.06 -26.63 17.12
CA MET A 1 15.90 -26.55 16.20
C MET A 1 16.04 -25.21 15.51
N THR A 2 16.53 -25.19 14.27
CA THR A 2 16.83 -23.96 13.53
C THR A 2 15.64 -23.60 12.68
N GLU A 3 15.02 -22.46 13.00
CA GLU A 3 13.97 -21.85 12.20
C GLU A 3 14.59 -21.41 10.87
N LYS A 4 14.09 -21.96 9.76
CA LYS A 4 14.50 -21.58 8.42
C LYS A 4 13.31 -20.95 7.72
N GLU A 5 13.59 -19.86 7.03
CA GLU A 5 12.64 -19.15 6.19
C GLU A 5 12.34 -20.01 4.96
N VAL A 6 11.14 -20.57 4.89
CA VAL A 6 10.69 -21.36 3.73
C VAL A 6 9.84 -20.47 2.85
N SER A 7 10.39 -20.04 1.72
CA SER A 7 9.64 -19.34 0.67
C SER A 7 8.74 -20.36 -0.06
N SER A 8 7.43 -20.34 0.21
CA SER A 8 6.49 -21.23 -0.49
C SER A 8 6.02 -20.60 -1.79
N GLY A 9 6.22 -21.33 -2.90
CA GLY A 9 5.40 -21.33 -4.12
C GLY A 9 4.99 -19.98 -4.71
N GLN A 10 5.62 -19.60 -5.81
CA GLN A 10 5.18 -18.54 -6.70
C GLN A 10 3.87 -18.95 -7.38
N GLY A 11 2.74 -18.61 -6.77
CA GLY A 11 1.42 -18.80 -7.36
C GLY A 11 1.11 -17.68 -8.34
N ASN A 12 1.07 -17.97 -9.64
CA ASN A 12 0.58 -17.02 -10.63
C ASN A 12 -0.94 -16.92 -10.50
N PHE A 13 -1.42 -15.91 -9.77
CA PHE A 13 -2.84 -15.59 -9.72
C PHE A 13 -3.17 -14.61 -10.84
N VAL A 14 -3.86 -15.09 -11.88
CA VAL A 14 -4.55 -14.20 -12.82
C VAL A 14 -5.79 -13.68 -12.10
N VAL A 15 -5.68 -12.50 -11.49
CA VAL A 15 -6.83 -11.83 -10.89
C VAL A 15 -7.72 -11.29 -12.02
N ARG A 16 -8.69 -12.11 -12.46
CA ARG A 16 -9.84 -11.62 -13.23
C ARG A 16 -10.79 -10.91 -12.26
N SER A 17 -10.41 -9.72 -11.83
CA SER A 17 -11.26 -8.84 -11.02
C SER A 17 -12.22 -8.09 -11.93
N ALA A 18 -13.33 -8.74 -12.27
CA ALA A 18 -14.60 -8.03 -12.39
C ALA A 18 -15.25 -8.11 -10.99
N ASN A 19 -15.62 -6.96 -10.42
CA ASN A 19 -16.41 -6.78 -9.18
C ASN A 19 -15.76 -6.86 -7.78
N ALA A 20 -14.43 -6.94 -7.61
CA ALA A 20 -13.85 -6.69 -6.29
C ALA A 20 -13.54 -5.20 -6.11
N THR A 21 -14.52 -4.42 -5.64
CA THR A 21 -14.31 -3.07 -5.11
C THR A 21 -13.30 -3.14 -3.96
N ILE A 22 -12.05 -2.77 -4.24
CA ILE A 22 -11.15 -2.26 -3.20
C ILE A 22 -11.86 -1.03 -2.63
N PRO A 23 -12.08 -0.92 -1.30
CA PRO A 23 -12.75 0.24 -0.73
C PRO A 23 -11.95 1.48 -1.10
N THR A 24 -12.56 2.37 -1.89
CA THR A 24 -12.01 3.63 -2.40
C THR A 24 -11.53 4.59 -1.30
N LEU A 25 -11.90 4.33 -0.04
CA LEU A 25 -11.40 5.06 1.12
C LEU A 25 -9.92 4.76 1.44
N LEU A 26 -9.44 3.54 1.19
CA LEU A 26 -8.04 3.19 1.48
C LEU A 26 -7.06 3.78 0.45
N SER A 27 -7.47 3.94 -0.82
CA SER A 27 -6.60 4.52 -1.84
C SER A 27 -6.43 6.04 -1.67
N ALA A 28 -7.51 6.78 -1.39
CA ALA A 28 -7.44 8.23 -1.25
C ALA A 28 -6.81 8.69 0.09
N GLN A 29 -7.09 7.99 1.20
CA GLN A 29 -6.50 8.35 2.51
C GLN A 29 -5.05 7.89 2.66
N ALA A 30 -4.65 6.77 2.04
CA ALA A 30 -3.24 6.37 2.03
C ALA A 30 -2.40 7.27 1.11
N LEU A 31 -2.93 7.71 -0.05
CA LEU A 31 -2.24 8.66 -0.93
C LEU A 31 -1.99 10.02 -0.24
N TYR A 32 -2.87 10.44 0.67
CA TYR A 32 -2.72 11.70 1.41
C TYR A 32 -1.56 11.73 2.41
N GLN A 33 -1.00 10.57 2.79
CA GLN A 33 0.12 10.46 3.73
C GLN A 33 1.42 9.92 3.10
N ILE A 34 1.44 9.65 1.80
CA ILE A 34 2.70 9.31 1.13
C ILE A 34 3.42 10.63 0.85
N PRO A 35 4.55 10.95 1.52
CA PRO A 35 5.39 12.05 1.08
C PRO A 35 5.82 11.72 -0.35
N MET A 36 5.33 12.48 -1.33
CA MET A 36 5.78 12.39 -2.71
C MET A 36 7.26 12.75 -2.76
N LYS A 37 8.12 11.75 -2.59
CA LYS A 37 9.53 11.86 -2.98
C LYS A 37 9.53 11.97 -4.50
N LYS A 38 10.03 13.12 -4.98
CA LYS A 38 10.37 13.46 -6.39
C LYS A 38 10.50 12.20 -7.26
N GLY A 39 9.56 11.89 -8.15
CA GLY A 39 9.72 10.69 -9.00
C GLY A 39 8.69 10.45 -10.11
N GLY A 40 7.39 10.66 -9.87
CA GLY A 40 6.37 10.24 -10.86
C GLY A 40 6.08 11.24 -11.98
N ILE A 41 6.20 12.53 -11.69
CA ILE A 41 5.94 13.62 -12.64
C ILE A 41 7.15 14.54 -12.62
N THR A 42 7.78 14.70 -13.77
CA THR A 42 8.83 15.68 -13.97
C THR A 42 8.22 16.88 -14.69
N ALA A 43 8.41 18.06 -14.10
CA ALA A 43 8.03 19.32 -14.71
C ALA A 43 9.27 20.18 -14.80
N HIS A 44 9.68 20.50 -16.01
CA HIS A 44 10.80 21.38 -16.30
C HIS A 44 10.25 22.68 -16.84
N CYS A 45 10.18 23.69 -15.98
CA CYS A 45 9.72 25.02 -16.36
C CYS A 45 10.92 25.87 -16.75
N LEU A 46 10.87 26.43 -17.96
CA LEU A 46 11.73 27.50 -18.36
C LEU A 46 10.97 28.81 -18.28
N ASN A 47 11.54 29.72 -17.51
CA ASN A 47 11.28 31.13 -17.71
C ASN A 47 11.98 31.50 -19.01
N ALA A 48 11.28 31.38 -20.14
CA ALA A 48 11.71 32.06 -21.35
C ALA A 48 11.69 33.55 -21.00
N TYR A 49 12.85 34.09 -20.60
CA TYR A 49 13.01 35.52 -20.53
C TYR A 49 12.79 35.99 -21.95
N SER A 50 11.61 36.52 -22.21
CA SER A 50 11.36 37.23 -23.44
C SER A 50 12.47 38.25 -23.54
N THR A 51 13.31 38.11 -24.57
CA THR A 51 14.05 39.25 -25.08
C THR A 51 13.05 40.39 -25.27
N TRP A 52 13.54 41.63 -25.20
CA TRP A 52 12.78 42.89 -25.03
C TRP A 52 11.65 43.14 -26.06
N GLN A 53 11.42 42.20 -26.99
CA GLN A 53 10.46 42.24 -28.08
C GLN A 53 9.85 40.85 -28.30
N THR A 54 8.96 40.38 -27.41
CA THR A 54 8.09 39.23 -27.73
C THR A 54 7.04 39.70 -28.74
N THR A 55 7.34 39.51 -30.02
CA THR A 55 6.36 39.66 -31.10
C THR A 55 5.62 38.34 -31.28
N LEU A 56 4.49 38.37 -31.98
CA LEU A 56 3.75 37.16 -32.34
C LEU A 56 4.57 36.16 -33.15
N ASP A 57 5.61 36.63 -33.82
CA ASP A 57 6.50 35.84 -34.65
C ASP A 57 7.78 35.41 -33.89
N THR A 58 7.90 35.79 -32.60
CA THR A 58 8.99 35.32 -31.74
C THR A 58 8.83 33.83 -31.46
N PRO A 59 9.90 33.02 -31.66
CA PRO A 59 9.88 31.61 -31.30
C PRO A 59 9.72 31.46 -29.80
N VAL A 60 8.91 30.49 -29.38
CA VAL A 60 8.67 30.22 -27.96
C VAL A 60 9.63 29.12 -27.53
N ALA A 61 10.57 29.46 -26.65
CA ALA A 61 11.51 28.49 -26.09
C ALA A 61 10.81 27.57 -25.08
N TYR A 62 11.18 26.30 -25.03
CA TYR A 62 10.72 25.33 -24.04
C TYR A 62 11.85 24.37 -23.64
N SER A 63 11.72 23.67 -22.51
CA SER A 63 12.74 22.71 -22.07
C SER A 63 12.59 21.42 -22.87
N LEU A 64 13.67 20.88 -23.43
CA LEU A 64 13.60 19.53 -23.97
C LEU A 64 13.40 18.50 -22.83
N ASP A 65 13.07 17.27 -23.20
CA ASP A 65 12.85 16.15 -22.27
C ASP A 65 14.05 15.86 -21.36
N ASP A 66 15.26 16.22 -21.79
CA ASP A 66 16.49 16.07 -20.99
C ASP A 66 16.58 17.07 -19.82
N GLY A 67 15.71 18.07 -19.78
CA GLY A 67 15.68 19.13 -18.78
C GLY A 67 16.86 20.11 -18.82
N ALA A 68 17.80 19.95 -19.77
CA ALA A 68 19.04 20.70 -19.87
C ALA A 68 19.14 21.50 -21.18
N SER A 69 18.53 20.99 -22.24
CA SER A 69 18.51 21.58 -23.57
C SER A 69 17.23 22.40 -23.77
N ILE A 70 17.28 23.33 -24.71
CA ILE A 70 16.17 24.25 -25.01
C ILE A 70 15.71 24.00 -26.45
N GLY A 71 14.44 23.67 -26.61
CA GLY A 71 13.76 23.59 -27.89
C GLY A 71 13.02 24.89 -28.21
N THR A 72 12.53 25.00 -29.46
CA THR A 72 11.71 26.14 -29.88
C THR A 72 10.43 25.67 -30.58
N ILE A 73 9.31 26.32 -30.25
CA ILE A 73 8.06 26.25 -31.01
C ILE A 73 8.08 27.43 -31.98
N PRO A 74 7.73 27.24 -33.28
CA PRO A 74 8.08 28.18 -34.35
C PRO A 74 7.67 29.64 -34.10
N ASN A 75 6.46 29.87 -33.56
CA ASN A 75 6.01 31.21 -33.19
C ASN A 75 4.82 31.16 -32.22
N LEU A 76 4.63 32.25 -31.45
CA LEU A 76 3.48 32.44 -30.56
C LEU A 76 2.15 32.48 -31.33
N ARG A 77 2.17 33.00 -32.56
CA ARG A 77 1.00 33.03 -33.45
C ARG A 77 0.37 31.65 -33.64
N ASN A 78 1.18 30.61 -33.80
CA ASN A 78 0.72 29.24 -33.99
C ASN A 78 0.07 28.68 -32.72
N LEU A 79 0.60 29.01 -31.53
CA LEU A 79 0.00 28.61 -30.26
C LEU A 79 -1.36 29.28 -30.05
N ILE A 80 -1.47 30.57 -30.37
CA ILE A 80 -2.73 31.30 -30.28
C ILE A 80 -3.72 30.82 -31.34
N GLN A 81 -3.25 30.50 -32.54
CA GLN A 81 -4.11 29.92 -33.56
C GLN A 81 -4.62 28.55 -33.12
N HIS A 82 -3.77 27.72 -32.52
CA HIS A 82 -4.18 26.44 -31.92
C HIS A 82 -5.27 26.63 -30.86
N PHE A 83 -5.13 27.61 -29.96
CA PHE A 83 -6.19 27.96 -29.00
C PHE A 83 -7.52 28.31 -29.70
N LEU A 84 -7.48 29.12 -30.76
CA LEU A 84 -8.67 29.50 -31.51
C LEU A 84 -9.30 28.31 -32.25
N ASP A 85 -8.49 27.39 -32.77
CA ASP A 85 -8.95 26.19 -33.47
C ASP A 85 -9.66 25.21 -32.50
N TYR A 86 -9.29 25.23 -31.21
CA TYR A 86 -9.88 24.42 -30.14
C TYR A 86 -11.00 25.13 -29.36
N GLY A 87 -11.65 26.11 -29.99
CA GLY A 87 -12.85 26.77 -29.46
C GLY A 87 -12.59 28.06 -28.67
N GLY A 88 -11.35 28.52 -28.62
CA GLY A 88 -11.01 29.83 -28.09
C GLY A 88 -11.67 30.97 -28.87
N SER A 89 -12.08 32.04 -28.18
CA SER A 89 -12.65 33.23 -28.83
C SER A 89 -11.57 34.29 -29.09
N ARG A 90 -11.65 34.96 -30.25
CA ARG A 90 -10.81 36.13 -30.57
C ARG A 90 -11.06 37.35 -29.67
N ASP A 91 -12.19 37.36 -28.96
CA ASP A 91 -12.57 38.40 -28.00
C ASP A 91 -12.12 38.08 -26.56
N THR A 92 -11.43 36.95 -26.37
CA THR A 92 -10.85 36.59 -25.06
C THR A 92 -9.79 37.62 -24.69
N GLN A 93 -9.85 38.14 -23.47
CA GLN A 93 -8.81 39.04 -22.96
C GLN A 93 -7.48 38.30 -22.84
N VAL A 94 -6.36 38.97 -23.10
CA VAL A 94 -5.02 38.32 -23.09
C VAL A 94 -4.67 37.69 -21.74
N ASN A 95 -5.09 38.30 -20.63
CA ASN A 95 -4.93 37.77 -19.27
C ASN A 95 -5.93 36.64 -18.91
N ALA A 96 -6.92 36.41 -19.78
CA ALA A 96 -7.92 35.36 -19.65
C ALA A 96 -7.64 34.17 -20.59
N ILE A 97 -6.44 34.11 -21.18
CA ILE A 97 -6.03 32.95 -21.98
C ILE A 97 -5.62 31.84 -21.01
N PRO A 98 -6.26 30.66 -21.06
CA PRO A 98 -5.84 29.51 -20.25
C PRO A 98 -4.45 29.00 -20.70
N PRO A 99 -3.82 28.07 -19.96
CA PRO A 99 -2.59 27.46 -20.42
C PRO A 99 -2.81 26.76 -21.76
N LEU A 100 -1.85 26.93 -22.68
CA LEU A 100 -1.90 26.28 -23.99
C LEU A 100 -1.06 25.02 -23.95
N TRP A 101 -1.69 23.87 -24.09
CA TRP A 101 -1.02 22.58 -24.08
C TRP A 101 -0.74 22.12 -25.49
N VAL A 102 0.51 21.75 -25.79
CA VAL A 102 0.87 21.15 -27.08
C VAL A 102 1.79 19.96 -26.85
N ALA A 103 1.65 18.91 -27.66
CA ALA A 103 2.60 17.79 -27.62
C ALA A 103 4.03 18.30 -27.90
N SER A 104 5.02 17.72 -27.21
CA SER A 104 6.42 18.03 -27.49
C SER A 104 6.72 17.74 -28.97
N PRO A 105 7.37 18.67 -29.70
CA PRO A 105 7.73 18.43 -31.10
C PRO A 105 8.92 17.47 -31.24
N GLU A 106 9.50 16.99 -30.13
CA GLU A 106 10.54 15.97 -30.13
C GLU A 106 10.01 14.62 -30.64
N PRO A 107 10.67 13.99 -31.63
CA PRO A 107 10.20 12.72 -32.21
C PRO A 107 10.10 11.61 -31.15
N GLY A 108 8.89 11.12 -30.91
CA GLY A 108 8.63 10.03 -29.96
C GLY A 108 8.61 10.46 -28.49
N SER A 109 8.64 11.77 -28.20
CA SER A 109 8.48 12.29 -26.85
C SER A 109 7.03 12.09 -26.37
N PRO A 110 6.85 11.57 -25.15
CA PRO A 110 5.54 11.52 -24.49
C PRO A 110 5.18 12.83 -23.77
N SER A 111 6.07 13.83 -23.80
CA SER A 111 5.92 15.05 -23.02
C SER A 111 4.94 16.03 -23.63
N VAL A 112 4.36 16.87 -22.78
CA VAL A 112 3.47 17.96 -23.17
C VAL A 112 4.09 19.28 -22.72
N VAL A 113 4.08 20.26 -23.62
CA VAL A 113 4.56 21.62 -23.35
C VAL A 113 3.35 22.49 -23.03
N GLY A 114 3.29 22.98 -21.79
CA GLY A 114 2.33 23.99 -21.36
C GLY A 114 2.89 25.39 -21.50
N SER A 115 2.22 26.25 -22.26
CA SER A 115 2.56 27.67 -22.40
C SER A 115 1.59 28.52 -21.60
N PHE A 116 2.12 29.20 -20.59
CA PHE A 116 1.39 30.10 -19.73
C PHE A 116 1.66 31.52 -20.19
N ILE A 117 0.61 32.26 -20.51
CA ILE A 117 0.70 33.65 -20.97
C ILE A 117 0.21 34.54 -19.83
N GLN A 118 1.05 35.48 -19.40
CA GLN A 118 0.67 36.49 -18.42
C GLN A 118 0.98 37.88 -18.96
N ASN A 119 0.21 38.84 -18.47
CA ASN A 119 0.50 40.24 -18.64
C ASN A 119 0.72 40.93 -17.29
N ASN A 120 1.81 41.66 -17.16
CA ASN A 120 2.13 42.45 -15.96
C ASN A 120 1.83 43.95 -16.10
N CYS A 121 1.45 44.43 -17.28
CA CYS A 121 1.18 45.84 -17.48
C CYS A 121 -0.24 46.24 -17.06
N ALA A 122 -0.30 47.35 -16.33
CA ALA A 122 -1.55 48.02 -15.99
C ALA A 122 -2.27 48.46 -17.28
N GLY A 123 -3.52 48.02 -17.45
CA GLY A 123 -4.37 48.39 -18.59
C GLY A 123 -4.42 47.37 -19.73
N LEU A 124 -3.55 46.35 -19.73
CA LEU A 124 -3.54 45.37 -20.81
C LEU A 124 -4.69 44.36 -20.75
N GLY A 125 -5.40 44.25 -19.63
CA GLY A 125 -6.65 43.50 -19.54
C GLY A 125 -7.75 44.02 -20.48
N ARG A 126 -7.52 45.15 -21.16
CA ARG A 126 -8.42 45.67 -22.21
C ARG A 126 -8.13 45.10 -23.59
N TYR A 127 -6.97 44.51 -23.83
CA TYR A 127 -6.66 43.92 -25.13
C TYR A 127 -7.22 42.51 -25.21
N VAL A 128 -7.80 42.23 -26.37
CA VAL A 128 -8.28 40.91 -26.74
C VAL A 128 -7.30 40.23 -27.71
N ILE A 129 -7.45 38.92 -27.90
CA ILE A 129 -6.61 38.15 -28.83
C ILE A 129 -6.60 38.76 -30.24
N SER A 130 -7.71 39.31 -30.72
CA SER A 130 -7.76 39.97 -32.04
C SER A 130 -6.84 41.19 -32.15
N ASP A 131 -6.70 41.99 -31.09
CA ASP A 131 -5.78 43.12 -31.08
C ASP A 131 -4.31 42.67 -31.07
N LEU A 132 -4.03 41.55 -30.39
CA LEU A 132 -2.72 40.90 -30.41
C LEU A 132 -2.40 40.46 -31.85
N LEU A 133 -3.28 39.68 -32.49
CA LEU A 133 -3.12 39.14 -33.85
C LEU A 133 -2.94 40.21 -34.94
N LEU A 134 -3.60 41.35 -34.78
CA LEU A 134 -3.52 42.50 -35.70
C LEU A 134 -2.25 43.34 -35.50
N SER A 135 -1.32 42.94 -34.63
CA SER A 135 -0.09 43.68 -34.30
C SER A 135 -0.32 45.11 -33.78
N LYS A 136 -1.56 45.46 -33.42
CA LYS A 136 -1.88 46.77 -32.80
C LYS A 136 -1.07 46.98 -31.53
N PHE A 137 -0.74 45.87 -30.84
CA PHE A 137 0.10 45.83 -29.66
C PHE A 137 1.45 46.55 -29.82
N ASN A 138 2.11 46.37 -30.97
CA ASN A 138 3.43 46.95 -31.23
C ASN A 138 3.37 48.46 -31.50
N GLN A 139 2.20 48.99 -31.85
CA GLN A 139 2.02 50.40 -32.19
C GLN A 139 1.60 51.25 -30.97
N SER A 140 0.96 50.63 -29.97
CA SER A 140 0.30 51.35 -28.87
C SER A 140 1.11 51.47 -27.58
N ILE A 141 2.19 50.70 -27.42
CA ILE A 141 2.94 50.65 -26.16
C ILE A 141 4.32 51.29 -26.36
N PRO A 142 4.63 52.40 -25.66
CA PRO A 142 5.97 52.99 -25.71
C PRO A 142 7.01 51.97 -25.27
N SER A 143 8.10 51.90 -26.04
CA SER A 143 9.08 50.81 -26.13
C SER A 143 9.87 50.44 -24.86
N SER A 144 9.47 50.91 -23.68
CA SER A 144 10.26 50.77 -22.45
C SER A 144 9.84 49.64 -21.52
N ASP A 145 8.60 49.14 -21.54
CA ASP A 145 8.15 48.11 -20.59
C ASP A 145 7.64 46.83 -21.28
N LEU A 146 8.29 45.71 -20.95
CA LEU A 146 7.92 44.35 -21.34
C LEU A 146 6.60 43.95 -20.67
N CYS A 147 5.51 43.94 -21.43
CA CYS A 147 4.20 43.69 -20.86
C CYS A 147 3.74 42.23 -20.94
N LEU A 148 4.10 41.52 -22.00
CA LEU A 148 3.69 40.13 -22.23
C LEU A 148 4.81 39.19 -21.78
N TYR A 149 4.50 38.29 -20.86
CA TYR A 149 5.42 37.27 -20.38
C TYR A 149 4.87 35.89 -20.71
N ILE A 150 5.72 35.04 -21.29
CA ILE A 150 5.38 33.66 -21.61
C ILE A 150 6.30 32.75 -20.83
N LYS A 151 5.70 31.88 -20.03
CA LYS A 151 6.40 30.83 -19.32
C LYS A 151 6.02 29.50 -19.94
N THR A 152 7.02 28.67 -20.24
CA THR A 152 6.78 27.34 -20.78
C THR A 152 7.22 26.30 -19.78
N CYS A 153 6.43 25.25 -19.63
CA CYS A 153 6.79 24.10 -18.82
C CYS A 153 6.61 22.83 -19.63
N THR A 154 7.67 22.05 -19.73
CA THR A 154 7.64 20.72 -20.31
C THR A 154 7.32 19.75 -19.19
N ILE A 155 6.26 18.99 -19.39
CA ILE A 155 5.74 18.03 -18.42
C ILE A 155 5.86 16.65 -19.03
N ALA A 156 6.43 15.76 -18.26
CA ALA A 156 6.46 14.35 -18.58
C ALA A 156 5.97 13.58 -17.35
N ALA A 157 4.96 12.74 -17.55
CA ALA A 157 4.38 11.92 -16.50
C ALA A 157 4.63 10.45 -16.85
N PHE A 158 5.05 9.67 -15.86
CA PHE A 158 5.43 8.28 -16.06
C PHE A 158 4.84 7.38 -14.97
N TRP A 159 4.37 6.21 -15.37
CA TRP A 159 4.13 5.09 -14.47
C TRP A 159 5.47 4.46 -14.10
N GLU A 160 5.79 4.47 -12.80
CA GLU A 160 6.91 3.70 -12.25
C GLU A 160 6.35 2.43 -11.59
N PRO A 161 6.87 1.23 -11.93
CA PRO A 161 6.52 0.02 -11.20
C PRO A 161 7.06 0.10 -9.76
N SER A 162 6.17 0.09 -8.78
CA SER A 162 6.50 0.05 -7.36
C SER A 162 6.40 -1.36 -6.79
N GLN A 163 7.29 -1.69 -5.86
CA GLN A 163 7.18 -2.91 -5.05
C GLN A 163 6.51 -2.56 -3.72
N HIS A 164 5.47 -3.30 -3.35
CA HIS A 164 4.78 -3.14 -2.09
C HIS A 164 4.95 -4.40 -1.24
N HIS A 165 5.35 -4.23 0.01
CA HIS A 165 5.44 -5.29 0.99
C HIS A 165 4.25 -5.20 1.94
N LEU A 166 3.50 -6.29 2.07
CA LEU A 166 2.46 -6.41 3.08
C LEU A 166 3.07 -7.13 4.29
N ALA A 167 3.19 -6.42 5.41
CA ALA A 167 3.72 -7.00 6.65
C ALA A 167 2.65 -6.95 7.74
N ALA A 168 2.62 -7.98 8.58
CA ALA A 168 1.82 -7.95 9.81
C ALA A 168 2.65 -7.26 10.90
N ASP A 169 2.23 -6.07 11.33
CA ASP A 169 2.84 -5.34 12.44
C ASP A 169 1.80 -5.16 13.55
N GLY A 170 2.10 -5.70 14.74
CA GLY A 170 1.20 -5.62 15.90
C GLY A 170 -0.19 -6.27 15.71
N GLY A 171 -0.33 -7.22 14.79
CA GLY A 171 -1.64 -7.83 14.46
C GLY A 171 -2.47 -7.04 13.44
N SER A 172 -1.93 -5.94 12.90
CA SER A 172 -2.52 -5.19 11.80
C SER A 172 -1.73 -5.42 10.51
N TRP A 173 -2.41 -5.44 9.37
CA TRP A 173 -1.76 -5.51 8.06
C TRP A 173 -1.31 -4.10 7.65
N VAL A 174 -0.01 -3.90 7.51
CA VAL A 174 0.59 -2.65 7.07
C VAL A 174 1.13 -2.86 5.65
N VAL A 175 0.71 -1.99 4.73
CA VAL A 175 1.30 -1.91 3.38
C VAL A 175 2.48 -0.96 3.46
N SER A 176 3.68 -1.48 3.29
CA SER A 176 4.90 -0.70 3.11
C SER A 176 5.21 -0.61 1.62
N THR A 177 5.17 0.59 1.05
CA THR A 177 5.67 0.83 -0.30
C THR A 177 7.19 0.89 -0.23
N GLY A 178 7.87 0.04 -1.00
CA GLY A 178 9.33 0.09 -1.13
C GLY A 178 9.78 1.47 -1.59
N SER A 179 11.03 1.83 -1.28
CA SER A 179 11.56 3.10 -1.76
C SER A 179 11.44 3.14 -3.28
N LEU A 180 10.75 4.16 -3.80
CA LEU A 180 10.86 4.50 -5.21
C LEU A 180 12.35 4.65 -5.52
N SER A 181 12.75 4.19 -6.70
CA SER A 181 14.12 4.32 -7.16
C SER A 181 14.49 5.79 -6.98
N ASN A 182 15.62 6.10 -6.32
CA ASN A 182 16.13 7.47 -6.32
C ASN A 182 16.52 7.75 -7.78
N MET A 183 15.55 8.19 -8.58
CA MET A 183 15.79 8.59 -9.95
C MET A 183 16.71 9.80 -9.85
N GLY A 184 17.98 9.60 -10.19
CA GLY A 184 18.74 10.68 -10.81
C GLY A 184 18.02 11.12 -12.09
N HIS A 185 18.59 12.07 -12.82
CA HIS A 185 18.01 12.62 -14.06
C HIS A 185 17.71 11.60 -15.19
N GLY A 186 17.85 10.29 -14.96
CA GLY A 186 17.51 9.23 -15.90
C GLY A 186 16.23 8.48 -15.50
N LEU A 187 15.25 8.48 -16.41
CA LEU A 187 14.09 7.59 -16.36
C LEU A 187 14.53 6.13 -16.33
N SER A 188 13.95 5.33 -15.43
CA SER A 188 14.19 3.88 -15.45
C SER A 188 13.67 3.28 -16.76
N LYS A 189 14.39 2.30 -17.32
CA LYS A 189 13.99 1.56 -18.53
C LYS A 189 12.63 0.88 -18.42
N THR A 190 12.11 0.72 -17.21
CA THR A 190 10.82 0.09 -16.92
C THR A 190 9.66 1.07 -16.80
N THR A 191 9.92 2.38 -16.88
CA THR A 191 8.87 3.39 -16.82
C THR A 191 8.01 3.37 -18.07
N ARG A 192 6.72 3.67 -17.93
CA ARG A 192 5.78 3.79 -19.05
C ARG A 192 5.21 5.21 -19.10
N PRO A 193 5.24 5.89 -20.24
CA PRO A 193 4.71 7.25 -20.32
C PRO A 193 3.20 7.28 -20.09
N ILE A 194 2.72 8.36 -19.48
CA ILE A 194 1.32 8.70 -19.33
C ILE A 194 1.00 9.75 -20.38
N SER A 195 0.18 9.39 -21.36
CA SER A 195 -0.40 10.37 -22.29
C SER A 195 -1.76 10.79 -21.76
N ALA A 196 -1.97 12.10 -21.63
CA ALA A 196 -3.25 12.66 -21.25
C ALA A 196 -3.55 13.90 -22.08
N ASP A 197 -4.80 14.01 -22.50
CA ASP A 197 -5.34 15.20 -23.15
C ASP A 197 -5.59 16.27 -22.07
N LEU A 198 -4.60 17.14 -21.84
CA LEU A 198 -4.68 18.17 -20.81
C LEU A 198 -5.72 19.25 -21.13
N ASP A 199 -6.11 19.43 -22.40
CA ASP A 199 -7.13 20.39 -22.80
C ASP A 199 -8.52 19.98 -22.32
N SER A 200 -8.76 18.66 -22.22
CA SER A 200 -9.99 18.08 -21.69
C SER A 200 -10.18 18.27 -20.17
N ILE A 201 -9.10 18.63 -19.46
CA ILE A 201 -9.10 18.75 -18.00
C ILE A 201 -9.49 20.18 -17.61
N THR A 202 -10.76 20.38 -17.31
CA THR A 202 -11.34 21.71 -17.05
C THR A 202 -10.64 22.49 -15.94
N SER A 203 -10.08 21.82 -14.93
CA SER A 203 -9.36 22.47 -13.82
C SER A 203 -8.01 23.07 -14.24
N LEU A 204 -7.32 22.44 -15.20
CA LEU A 204 -6.04 22.93 -15.75
C LEU A 204 -6.27 23.97 -16.84
N ASN A 205 -7.39 23.90 -17.55
CA ASN A 205 -7.75 24.80 -18.64
C ASN A 205 -8.51 26.05 -18.15
N THR A 206 -8.04 26.66 -17.06
CA THR A 206 -8.62 27.91 -16.54
C THR A 206 -7.59 29.04 -16.47
N PRO A 207 -7.99 30.30 -16.70
CA PRO A 207 -7.08 31.44 -16.53
C PRO A 207 -6.61 31.62 -15.08
N LEU A 208 -7.43 31.20 -14.11
CA LEU A 208 -7.08 31.20 -12.70
C LEU A 208 -5.89 30.25 -12.41
N PHE A 209 -5.86 29.10 -13.08
CA PHE A 209 -4.74 28.17 -12.99
C PHE A 209 -3.46 28.83 -13.52
N SER A 210 -3.50 29.47 -14.69
CA SER A 210 -2.37 30.25 -15.21
C SER A 210 -1.89 31.29 -14.20
N ALA A 211 -2.79 32.13 -13.67
CA ALA A 211 -2.44 33.17 -12.71
C ALA A 211 -1.74 32.59 -11.46
N LYS A 212 -2.24 31.47 -10.92
CA LYS A 212 -1.66 30.81 -9.75
C LYS A 212 -0.27 30.22 -10.02
N MET A 213 0.00 29.81 -11.27
CA MET A 213 1.31 29.33 -11.73
C MET A 213 2.35 30.45 -11.89
N PHE A 214 1.97 31.72 -11.76
CA PHE A 214 2.89 32.86 -11.85
C PHE A 214 3.15 33.57 -10.52
N GLU A 215 2.42 33.25 -9.45
CA GLU A 215 2.57 33.94 -8.16
C GLU A 215 3.94 33.68 -7.48
N ASP A 216 4.76 32.71 -7.92
CA ASP A 216 6.02 32.36 -7.24
C ASP A 216 7.10 31.75 -8.15
N VAL A 217 7.95 32.62 -8.71
CA VAL A 217 9.00 32.32 -9.69
C VAL A 217 9.93 31.16 -9.32
N GLN A 218 10.14 30.86 -8.03
CA GLN A 218 11.08 29.83 -7.57
C GLN A 218 10.46 28.43 -7.37
N SER A 219 9.13 28.29 -7.27
CA SER A 219 8.48 27.00 -6.95
C SER A 219 7.58 26.42 -8.04
N ASP A 220 7.53 27.06 -9.22
CA ASP A 220 6.54 26.75 -10.25
C ASP A 220 6.60 25.33 -10.81
N SER A 221 7.78 24.74 -11.01
CA SER A 221 7.87 23.35 -11.45
C SER A 221 7.26 22.38 -10.44
N THR A 222 7.47 22.61 -9.15
CA THR A 222 6.95 21.75 -8.08
C THR A 222 5.44 21.92 -7.95
N ARG A 223 4.92 23.16 -8.03
CA ARG A 223 3.48 23.42 -8.00
C ARG A 223 2.76 22.77 -9.18
N LEU A 224 3.32 22.87 -10.37
CA LEU A 224 2.77 22.25 -11.57
C LEU A 224 2.75 20.72 -11.45
N ALA A 225 3.87 20.14 -11.03
CA ALA A 225 3.97 18.70 -10.80
C ALA A 225 2.98 18.22 -9.74
N VAL A 226 2.80 18.96 -8.65
CA VAL A 226 1.81 18.64 -7.60
C VAL A 226 0.38 18.76 -8.13
N ALA A 227 0.05 19.83 -8.86
CA ALA A 227 -1.28 20.01 -9.44
C ALA A 227 -1.62 18.90 -10.43
N LEU A 228 -0.68 18.54 -11.29
CA LEU A 228 -0.83 17.42 -12.21
C LEU A 228 -0.94 16.09 -11.48
N ALA A 229 -0.15 15.87 -10.42
CA ALA A 229 -0.26 14.66 -9.59
C ALA A 229 -1.66 14.54 -8.98
N THR A 230 -2.23 15.65 -8.49
CA THR A 230 -3.60 15.65 -7.95
C THR A 230 -4.63 15.34 -9.05
N VAL A 231 -4.50 15.96 -10.22
CA VAL A 231 -5.39 15.69 -11.35
C VAL A 231 -5.31 14.23 -11.80
N PHE A 232 -4.10 13.69 -12.00
CA PHE A 232 -3.91 12.30 -12.37
C PHE A 232 -4.39 11.32 -11.30
N SER A 233 -4.37 11.71 -10.02
CA SER A 233 -4.94 10.91 -8.94
C SER A 233 -6.48 10.89 -8.93
N GLU A 234 -7.11 11.92 -9.51
CA GLU A 234 -8.56 12.04 -9.59
C GLU A 234 -9.17 11.40 -10.84
N ILE A 235 -8.38 11.13 -11.89
CA ILE A 235 -8.88 10.49 -13.10
C ILE A 235 -9.53 9.15 -12.72
N PRO A 236 -10.86 9.02 -12.85
CA PRO A 236 -11.56 7.84 -12.40
C PRO A 236 -11.21 6.69 -13.32
N TRP A 237 -10.35 5.79 -12.83
CA TRP A 237 -9.96 4.53 -13.49
C TRP A 237 -11.16 3.72 -14.01
N LYS A 238 -12.34 3.94 -13.44
CA LYS A 238 -13.57 3.19 -13.66
C LYS A 238 -14.14 3.30 -15.09
N GLU A 239 -13.95 4.44 -15.76
CA GLU A 239 -14.49 4.63 -17.13
C GLU A 239 -13.58 4.02 -18.20
N GLN A 240 -12.25 4.10 -18.01
CA GLN A 240 -11.27 3.44 -18.89
C GLN A 240 -11.37 1.91 -18.87
N VAL A 241 -11.80 1.30 -17.76
CA VAL A 241 -12.00 -0.16 -17.69
C VAL A 241 -13.23 -0.60 -18.50
N GLN A 242 -14.25 0.25 -18.65
CA GLN A 242 -15.47 -0.12 -19.38
C GLN A 242 -15.32 0.03 -20.89
N SER A 243 -14.56 1.03 -21.37
CA SER A 243 -14.22 1.15 -22.79
C SER A 243 -13.21 0.11 -23.28
N ALA A 244 -12.41 -0.47 -22.37
CA ALA A 244 -11.37 -1.46 -22.68
C ALA A 244 -11.87 -2.90 -22.92
N LEU A 245 -13.19 -3.16 -22.89
CA LEU A 245 -13.75 -4.45 -23.31
C LEU A 245 -13.67 -4.70 -24.83
N GLY A 246 -13.28 -3.69 -25.63
CA GLY A 246 -13.10 -3.79 -27.07
C GLY A 246 -11.64 -3.98 -27.51
N GLY A 247 -11.06 -5.17 -27.33
CA GLY A 247 -9.91 -5.64 -28.13
C GLY A 247 -8.55 -4.93 -27.99
N GLU A 248 -8.40 -3.88 -27.18
CA GLU A 248 -7.12 -3.18 -27.03
C GLU A 248 -6.14 -3.88 -26.06
N GLN A 249 -4.84 -3.66 -26.28
CA GLN A 249 -3.75 -4.20 -25.47
C GLN A 249 -3.85 -3.69 -24.02
N TYR A 250 -4.18 -4.58 -23.09
CA TYR A 250 -4.33 -4.26 -21.69
C TYR A 250 -2.98 -4.32 -20.96
N THR A 251 -2.81 -3.44 -19.98
CA THR A 251 -1.70 -3.51 -19.04
C THR A 251 -1.97 -4.61 -18.02
N VAL A 252 -1.33 -5.76 -18.20
CA VAL A 252 -1.33 -6.84 -17.20
C VAL A 252 -0.57 -6.34 -15.96
N ILE A 253 -1.30 -6.15 -14.86
CA ILE A 253 -0.69 -5.96 -13.54
C ILE A 253 -0.51 -7.36 -12.95
N GLU A 254 0.73 -7.84 -12.94
CA GLU A 254 1.07 -9.11 -12.30
C GLU A 254 1.21 -8.89 -10.79
N ILE A 255 0.23 -9.35 -10.02
CA ILE A 255 0.28 -9.29 -8.56
C ILE A 255 0.86 -10.61 -8.05
N ALA A 256 2.15 -10.61 -7.73
CA ALA A 256 2.79 -11.73 -7.07
C ALA A 256 2.55 -11.64 -5.55
N LEU A 257 1.66 -12.48 -5.01
CA LEU A 257 1.45 -12.60 -3.57
C LEU A 257 2.39 -13.67 -3.00
N THR A 258 3.45 -13.24 -2.32
CA THR A 258 4.30 -14.14 -1.53
C THR A 258 3.78 -14.21 -0.10
N ARG A 259 3.37 -15.40 0.34
CA ARG A 259 2.95 -15.64 1.73
C ARG A 259 4.08 -16.30 2.48
N LEU A 260 4.75 -15.55 3.35
CA LEU A 260 5.72 -16.10 4.30
C LEU A 260 4.93 -16.73 5.45
N GLY A 261 5.15 -18.02 5.67
CA GLY A 261 4.56 -18.77 6.77
C GLY A 261 5.60 -19.66 7.43
N TYR A 262 5.50 -19.81 8.75
CA TYR A 262 6.32 -20.76 9.49
C TYR A 262 5.81 -22.18 9.23
N GLY A 263 6.36 -22.82 8.20
CA GLY A 263 6.15 -24.24 7.92
C GLY A 263 7.25 -25.07 8.56
N TYR A 264 6.88 -26.16 9.25
CA TYR A 264 7.86 -27.20 9.55
C TYR A 264 8.24 -27.89 8.25
N GLU A 265 9.43 -27.56 7.74
CA GLU A 265 9.95 -28.19 6.53
C GLU A 265 10.15 -29.69 6.79
N THR A 266 9.30 -30.54 6.21
CA THR A 266 9.40 -32.01 6.33
C THR A 266 10.58 -32.59 5.54
N SER A 267 11.41 -31.74 4.92
CA SER A 267 12.62 -32.12 4.20
C SER A 267 13.77 -32.52 5.14
N SER A 268 13.74 -32.09 6.41
CA SER A 268 14.83 -32.41 7.33
C SER A 268 14.84 -33.90 7.67
N ILE A 269 16.01 -34.54 7.53
CA ILE A 269 16.21 -35.98 7.81
C ILE A 269 15.77 -36.32 9.24
N SER A 270 16.03 -35.41 10.19
CA SER A 270 15.64 -35.57 11.59
C SER A 270 14.12 -35.60 11.77
N THR A 271 13.37 -34.72 11.11
CA THR A 271 11.92 -34.71 11.16
C THR A 271 11.33 -36.00 10.58
N ARG A 272 11.86 -36.47 9.44
CA ARG A 272 11.42 -37.73 8.82
C ARG A 272 11.67 -38.93 9.72
N LEU A 273 12.84 -38.98 10.36
CA LEU A 273 13.21 -40.08 11.24
C LEU A 273 12.34 -40.10 12.50
N SER A 274 12.05 -38.94 13.09
CA SER A 274 11.10 -38.82 14.21
C SER A 274 9.70 -39.30 13.82
N LEU A 275 9.21 -38.90 12.64
CA LEU A 275 7.89 -39.30 12.14
C LEU A 275 7.80 -40.81 11.90
N ILE A 276 8.87 -41.43 11.38
CA ILE A 276 8.96 -42.90 11.22
C ILE A 276 8.91 -43.61 12.57
N VAL A 277 9.67 -43.12 13.56
CA VAL A 277 9.70 -43.73 14.90
C VAL A 277 8.34 -43.64 15.59
N VAL A 278 7.68 -42.47 15.52
CA VAL A 278 6.33 -42.28 16.08
C VAL A 278 5.32 -43.17 15.37
N MET A 279 5.35 -43.23 14.04
CA MET A 279 4.47 -44.11 13.26
C MET A 279 4.69 -45.59 13.59
N ALA A 280 5.94 -46.03 13.71
CA ALA A 280 6.27 -47.39 14.11
C ALA A 280 5.72 -47.71 15.50
N TYR A 281 5.94 -46.81 16.47
CA TYR A 281 5.39 -46.95 17.82
C TYR A 281 3.85 -47.05 17.81
N CYS A 282 3.16 -46.21 17.04
CA CYS A 282 1.72 -46.28 16.89
C CYS A 282 1.25 -47.63 16.32
N ILE A 283 1.94 -48.17 15.31
CA ILE A 283 1.63 -49.49 14.74
C ILE A 283 1.81 -50.58 15.79
N PHE A 284 2.92 -50.57 16.55
CA PHE A 284 3.14 -51.54 17.62
C PHE A 284 2.09 -51.43 18.73
N ALA A 285 1.71 -50.22 19.13
CA ALA A 285 0.68 -49.99 20.13
C ALA A 285 -0.69 -50.49 19.68
N VAL A 286 -1.11 -50.18 18.45
CA VAL A 286 -2.38 -50.66 17.87
C VAL A 286 -2.37 -52.19 17.73
N GLY A 287 -1.25 -52.76 17.27
CA GLY A 287 -1.08 -54.21 17.20
C GLY A 287 -1.20 -54.88 18.57
N TYR A 288 -0.57 -54.31 19.59
CA TYR A 288 -0.66 -54.81 20.96
C TYR A 288 -2.08 -54.71 21.53
N ILE A 289 -2.77 -53.57 21.34
CA ILE A 289 -4.16 -53.40 21.78
C ILE A 289 -5.06 -54.43 21.09
N THR A 290 -4.90 -54.63 19.78
CA THR A 290 -5.69 -55.61 19.01
C THR A 290 -5.41 -57.05 19.47
N TYR A 291 -4.14 -57.38 19.73
CA TYR A 291 -3.74 -58.67 20.28
C TYR A 291 -4.35 -58.93 21.67
N MET A 292 -4.33 -57.92 22.54
CA MET A 292 -4.93 -57.98 23.88
C MET A 292 -6.45 -58.20 23.82
N LEU A 293 -7.14 -57.46 22.95
CA LEU A 293 -8.59 -57.61 22.75
C LEU A 293 -8.96 -59.00 22.22
N SER A 294 -8.19 -59.55 21.27
CA SER A 294 -8.47 -60.87 20.68
C SER A 294 -8.13 -62.04 21.62
N SER A 295 -7.07 -61.92 22.42
CA SER A 295 -6.63 -62.98 23.32
C SER A 295 -7.43 -63.05 24.62
N GLY A 296 -8.32 -62.08 24.87
CA GLY A 296 -9.12 -62.01 26.11
C GLY A 296 -8.28 -61.85 27.39
N HIS A 297 -6.98 -61.62 27.27
CA HIS A 297 -6.10 -61.36 28.39
C HIS A 297 -6.26 -59.89 28.76
N THR A 298 -6.92 -59.61 29.88
CA THR A 298 -6.91 -58.28 30.47
C THR A 298 -5.58 -58.08 31.19
N SER A 299 -4.77 -57.11 30.76
CA SER A 299 -3.53 -56.78 31.48
C SER A 299 -3.88 -56.22 32.84
N THR A 300 -3.47 -56.92 33.89
CA THR A 300 -3.59 -56.49 35.29
C THR A 300 -2.64 -55.34 35.63
N ALA A 301 -1.92 -54.77 34.66
CA ALA A 301 -1.07 -53.60 34.85
C ALA A 301 -1.87 -52.32 35.19
N TRP A 302 -3.19 -52.32 34.96
CA TRP A 302 -4.11 -51.24 35.32
C TRP A 302 -5.22 -51.75 36.25
N ASN A 303 -4.86 -52.50 37.31
CA ASN A 303 -5.83 -53.20 38.16
C ASN A 303 -6.76 -52.28 38.99
N SER A 304 -6.74 -50.97 38.76
CA SER A 304 -7.60 -50.03 39.46
C SER A 304 -7.84 -48.81 38.58
N ALA A 305 -9.04 -48.66 38.00
CA ALA A 305 -9.49 -47.40 37.39
C ALA A 305 -9.34 -46.20 38.34
N THR A 306 -9.34 -46.47 39.64
CA THR A 306 -9.05 -45.53 40.73
C THR A 306 -7.65 -44.93 40.64
N GLU A 307 -6.65 -45.63 40.11
CA GLU A 307 -5.29 -45.11 39.96
C GLU A 307 -5.21 -44.04 38.87
N ILE A 308 -5.99 -44.19 37.80
CA ILE A 308 -6.19 -43.14 36.77
C ILE A 308 -6.94 -41.95 37.36
N ILE A 309 -7.97 -42.20 38.17
CA ILE A 309 -8.73 -41.14 38.85
C ILE A 309 -7.82 -40.37 39.82
N VAL A 310 -6.96 -41.05 40.59
CA VAL A 310 -6.00 -40.41 41.50
C VAL A 310 -4.93 -39.63 40.73
N LEU A 311 -4.47 -40.11 39.57
CA LEU A 311 -3.55 -39.36 38.70
C LEU A 311 -4.21 -38.15 38.01
N ALA A 312 -5.48 -38.26 37.65
CA ALA A 312 -6.25 -37.19 37.01
C ALA A 312 -6.76 -36.14 38.01
N LEU A 313 -6.86 -36.50 39.28
CA LEU A 313 -7.16 -35.57 40.35
C LEU A 313 -5.90 -34.74 40.65
N GLU A 314 -5.92 -33.49 40.22
CA GLU A 314 -4.92 -32.47 40.51
C GLU A 314 -4.94 -32.06 42.00
N SER A 315 -4.82 -33.03 42.91
CA SER A 315 -4.74 -32.76 44.35
C SER A 315 -3.31 -32.38 44.71
N LYS A 316 -3.14 -31.27 45.43
CA LYS A 316 -1.85 -30.93 46.03
C LYS A 316 -1.35 -32.07 46.90
N CYS A 317 -0.07 -32.44 46.78
CA CYS A 317 0.55 -33.47 47.62
C CYS A 317 0.28 -33.19 49.11
N SER A 318 -0.40 -34.13 49.76
CA SER A 318 -0.49 -34.20 51.22
C SER A 318 0.87 -34.59 51.77
N GLU A 319 1.34 -33.90 52.81
CA GLU A 319 2.62 -34.21 53.47
C GLU A 319 2.62 -35.61 54.10
N HIS A 320 1.43 -36.19 54.36
CA HIS A 320 1.29 -37.53 54.92
C HIS A 320 1.59 -38.66 53.91
N LEU A 321 1.47 -38.38 52.61
CA LEU A 321 1.65 -39.34 51.51
C LEU A 321 2.92 -39.05 50.69
N TYR A 322 3.96 -38.57 51.36
CA TYR A 322 5.18 -38.01 50.75
C TYR A 322 5.95 -38.94 49.77
N TYR A 323 5.59 -40.23 49.69
CA TYR A 323 6.24 -41.21 48.81
C TYR A 323 5.29 -42.02 47.93
N VAL A 324 4.04 -41.58 47.76
CA VAL A 324 3.05 -42.32 46.96
C VAL A 324 2.92 -41.70 45.56
N SER A 325 3.75 -42.16 44.64
CA SER A 325 3.70 -41.83 43.20
C SER A 325 3.51 -43.14 42.44
N ALA A 326 2.37 -43.30 41.74
CA ALA A 326 2.00 -44.37 40.81
C ALA A 326 2.41 -45.81 41.23
N GLY A 327 1.44 -46.66 41.57
CA GLY A 327 1.63 -48.03 42.05
C GLY A 327 0.99 -48.30 43.41
N ILE A 328 -0.20 -47.73 43.68
CA ILE A 328 -0.86 -47.88 45.00
C ILE A 328 -1.49 -49.27 45.10
N ASN A 329 -0.72 -50.26 45.57
CA ASN A 329 -1.18 -51.63 45.78
C ASN A 329 -1.55 -51.93 47.25
N SER A 330 -1.57 -50.92 48.13
CA SER A 330 -1.90 -51.11 49.54
C SER A 330 -3.36 -50.77 49.82
N ILE A 331 -4.16 -51.77 50.21
CA ILE A 331 -5.56 -51.60 50.64
C ILE A 331 -5.70 -50.57 51.78
N LYS A 332 -4.64 -50.40 52.58
CA LYS A 332 -4.60 -49.43 53.68
C LYS A 332 -4.67 -47.98 53.18
N THR A 333 -4.08 -47.68 52.02
CA THR A 333 -4.14 -46.33 51.42
C THR A 333 -5.53 -46.01 50.90
N TYR A 334 -6.27 -47.01 50.40
CA TYR A 334 -7.67 -46.85 49.99
C TYR A 334 -8.66 -46.72 51.15
N GLN A 335 -8.28 -47.18 52.34
CA GLN A 335 -9.09 -47.08 53.56
C GLN A 335 -8.87 -45.76 54.30
N GLU A 336 -7.96 -44.89 53.83
CA GLU A 336 -7.82 -43.58 54.43
C GLU A 336 -9.06 -42.72 54.17
N PRO A 337 -9.68 -42.15 55.24
CA PRO A 337 -10.84 -41.29 55.08
C PRO A 337 -10.44 -39.99 54.39
N VAL A 338 -11.06 -39.74 53.23
CA VAL A 338 -10.88 -38.52 52.44
C VAL A 338 -12.16 -37.69 52.51
N GLY A 339 -12.03 -36.41 52.84
CA GLY A 339 -13.12 -35.44 52.80
C GLY A 339 -12.93 -34.42 51.68
N ILE A 340 -14.01 -34.03 51.00
CA ILE A 340 -13.96 -32.93 50.02
C ILE A 340 -14.18 -31.61 50.78
N ARG A 341 -13.27 -30.65 50.64
CA ARG A 341 -13.36 -29.32 51.28
C ARG A 341 -13.13 -28.21 50.27
N VAL A 342 -13.54 -27.00 50.64
CA VAL A 342 -13.36 -25.80 49.82
C VAL A 342 -12.18 -25.00 50.34
N ASN A 343 -11.22 -24.72 49.46
CA ASN A 343 -10.04 -23.92 49.79
C ASN A 343 -10.36 -22.41 49.86
N ASP A 344 -9.39 -21.59 50.26
CA ASP A 344 -9.43 -20.14 50.29
C ASP A 344 -9.75 -19.53 48.92
N ARG A 345 -9.28 -20.16 47.83
CA ARG A 345 -9.56 -19.81 46.43
C ARG A 345 -10.91 -20.28 45.90
N ASN A 346 -11.82 -20.73 46.77
CA ASN A 346 -13.13 -21.34 46.44
C ASN A 346 -13.08 -22.64 45.63
N GLN A 347 -11.92 -23.23 45.36
CA GLN A 347 -11.82 -24.50 44.64
C GLN A 347 -12.09 -25.70 45.56
N LEU A 348 -12.60 -26.80 44.99
CA LEU A 348 -12.77 -28.08 45.69
C LEU A 348 -11.44 -28.84 45.74
N GLU A 349 -11.10 -29.34 46.92
CA GLU A 349 -9.88 -30.12 47.17
C GLU A 349 -10.23 -31.36 48.01
N LEU A 350 -9.53 -32.47 47.75
CA LEU A 350 -9.59 -33.67 48.56
C LEU A 350 -8.61 -33.54 49.72
N VAL A 351 -9.10 -33.84 50.93
CA VAL A 351 -8.39 -33.59 52.18
C VAL A 351 -8.40 -34.87 53.00
N PHE A 352 -7.20 -35.40 53.27
CA PHE A 352 -7.00 -36.59 54.12
C PHE A 352 -7.11 -36.22 55.60
N GLU A 353 -7.80 -37.02 56.41
CA GLU A 353 -8.07 -36.70 57.81
C GLU A 353 -6.78 -36.46 58.65
N HIS A 354 -5.71 -37.20 58.35
CA HIS A 354 -4.48 -37.21 59.13
C HIS A 354 -3.39 -36.22 58.66
N ASP A 355 -3.68 -35.37 57.67
CA ASP A 355 -2.72 -34.36 57.22
C ASP A 355 -2.69 -33.17 58.21
N GLN A 356 -1.57 -33.01 58.92
CA GLN A 356 -1.37 -31.94 59.93
C GLN A 356 -1.48 -30.54 59.31
N SER A 357 -1.22 -30.39 58.01
CA SER A 357 -1.33 -29.12 57.31
C SER A 357 -2.79 -28.62 57.18
N ASN A 358 -3.78 -29.50 57.39
CA ASN A 358 -5.20 -29.14 57.34
C ASN A 358 -5.66 -28.23 58.48
N GLN A 359 -4.99 -28.25 59.64
CA GLN A 359 -5.31 -27.33 60.72
C GLN A 359 -4.79 -25.91 60.45
N LEU A 360 -3.73 -25.80 59.64
CA LEU A 360 -3.15 -24.53 59.23
C LEU A 360 -3.91 -23.90 58.05
N ARG A 361 -4.50 -24.72 57.17
CA ARG A 361 -5.29 -24.25 56.02
C ARG A 361 -6.73 -23.91 56.43
N LYS A 362 -7.24 -22.73 56.05
CA LYS A 362 -8.63 -22.29 56.31
C LYS A 362 -9.65 -23.02 55.40
N LEU A 363 -9.72 -24.34 55.50
CA LEU A 363 -10.59 -25.19 54.70
C LEU A 363 -12.04 -25.10 55.21
N ARG A 364 -12.99 -24.87 54.31
CA ARG A 364 -14.42 -24.73 54.63
C ARG A 364 -15.21 -25.96 54.18
N LYS A 365 -16.25 -26.32 54.94
CA LYS A 365 -17.24 -27.33 54.51
C LYS A 365 -18.01 -26.83 53.29
N ILE A 366 -18.27 -27.74 52.36
CA ILE A 366 -19.08 -27.48 51.16
C ILE A 366 -20.49 -27.09 51.60
N ARG A 367 -21.06 -26.09 50.92
CA ARG A 367 -22.47 -25.71 51.06
C ARG A 367 -23.24 -26.27 49.88
N LEU A 368 -24.39 -26.88 50.15
CA LEU A 368 -25.33 -27.34 49.13
C LEU A 368 -25.75 -26.15 48.26
N ASN A 369 -25.88 -26.39 46.94
CA ASN A 369 -26.32 -25.41 45.93
C ASN A 369 -25.42 -24.17 45.77
N LYS A 370 -24.11 -24.32 45.97
CA LYS A 370 -23.12 -23.28 45.64
C LYS A 370 -22.13 -23.82 44.61
N ALA A 371 -21.92 -23.07 43.53
CA ALA A 371 -20.82 -23.33 42.59
C ALA A 371 -19.50 -22.88 43.23
N TYR A 372 -18.47 -23.71 43.08
CA TYR A 372 -17.16 -23.56 43.69
C TYR A 372 -16.10 -23.50 42.60
#